data_AF-S4V0Z7-F1
#
_entry.id   AF-S4V0Z7-F1
#
_cell.length_a   1.000
_cell.length_b   1.000
_cell.length_c   1.000
_cell.angle_alpha   90.00
_cell.angle_beta   90.00
_cell.angle_gamma   90.00
#
_symmetry.space_group_name_H-M   'P 1'
#
loop_
_entity.id
_entity.type
_entity.pdbx_description
1 polymer ?
#
loop_
_entity_poly.entity_id
_entity_poly.type
_entity_poly.pdbx_seq_one_letter_code
_entity_poly.pdbx_strand_id
1 'polypeptide(L)'
;TRLGALIGAPVVAFVDESIKALRVMRTPAFSGTAISVASHDAAFKADKLDASESFKPRGKIAGPMKAPKVPRPPNAFILYRQHHHPKIKEAYPDFSNNDISIMLGKQWKDEAEEVKSQFRNLAE
;
A
#
# COMPACT_ATOMS: atom_id res chain seq x y z
N THR A 1 -23.62 13.83 9.69
CA THR A 1 -22.40 13.73 8.87
C THR A 1 -21.50 12.63 9.42
N ARG A 2 -20.65 11.99 8.60
CA ARG A 2 -19.72 10.92 9.05
C ARG A 2 -18.78 11.36 10.19
N LEU A 3 -18.56 12.67 10.34
CA LEU A 3 -17.78 13.28 11.41
C LEU A 3 -18.48 13.24 12.78
N GLY A 4 -19.81 13.42 12.82
CA GLY A 4 -20.57 13.43 14.08
C GLY A 4 -20.55 12.09 14.83
N ALA A 5 -20.44 10.98 14.10
CA ALA A 5 -20.32 9.64 14.71
C ALA A 5 -18.94 9.35 15.32
N LEU A 6 -17.95 10.23 15.11
CA LEU A 6 -16.58 10.05 15.57
C LEU A 6 -16.25 10.88 16.82
N ILE A 7 -17.05 11.91 17.10
CA ILE A 7 -16.83 12.81 18.23
C ILE A 7 -17.40 12.13 19.48
N GLY A 8 -16.55 11.86 20.48
CA GLY A 8 -16.94 11.21 21.74
C GLY A 8 -17.01 9.68 21.71
N ALA A 9 -16.66 9.04 20.58
CA ALA A 9 -16.57 7.58 20.50
C ALA A 9 -15.45 7.05 21.41
N PRO A 10 -15.64 5.89 22.09
CA PRO A 10 -14.61 5.31 22.94
C PRO A 10 -13.40 4.86 22.12
N VAL A 11 -12.23 4.98 22.74
CA VAL A 11 -10.93 4.71 22.12
C VAL A 11 -10.07 3.92 23.12
N VAL A 12 -9.24 3.00 22.61
CA VAL A 12 -8.29 2.23 23.41
C VAL A 12 -6.88 2.74 23.15
N ALA A 13 -6.11 2.96 24.21
CA ALA A 13 -4.69 3.25 24.14
C ALA A 13 -3.88 2.08 24.71
N PHE A 14 -2.82 1.68 24.02
CA PHE A 14 -1.87 0.68 24.50
C PHE A 14 -0.43 1.08 24.12
N VAL A 15 0.55 0.56 24.86
CA VAL A 15 1.97 0.75 24.53
C VAL A 15 2.32 -0.16 23.36
N ASP A 16 2.77 0.42 22.26
CA ASP A 16 3.28 -0.29 21.10
C ASP A 16 4.81 -0.31 21.19
N GLU A 17 5.35 -1.42 21.68
CA GLU A 17 6.79 -1.60 21.91
C GLU A 17 7.61 -1.55 20.63
N SER A 18 7.02 -1.90 19.47
CA SER A 18 7.70 -1.87 18.18
C SER A 18 8.09 -0.45 17.75
N ILE A 19 7.32 0.54 18.20
CA ILE A 19 7.53 1.96 17.90
C ILE A 19 7.88 2.78 19.15
N LYS A 20 8.02 2.14 20.32
CA LYS A 20 8.25 2.78 21.63
C LYS A 20 7.30 3.95 21.90
N ALA A 21 6.03 3.80 21.56
CA ALA A 21 5.04 4.88 21.67
C ALA A 21 3.67 4.36 22.12
N LEU A 22 2.83 5.26 22.64
CA LEU A 22 1.43 4.97 22.90
C LEU A 22 0.62 5.02 21.61
N ARG A 23 -0.06 3.92 21.29
CA ARG A 23 -0.94 3.82 20.12
C ARG A 23 -2.40 3.89 20.54
N VAL A 24 -3.12 4.80 19.91
CA VAL A 24 -4.52 5.09 20.19
C VAL A 24 -5.37 4.61 19.01
N MET A 25 -6.19 3.59 19.22
CA MET A 25 -7.04 2.99 18.18
C MET A 25 -8.51 3.05 18.58
N ARG A 26 -9.40 3.23 17.60
CA ARG A 26 -10.84 3.09 17.83
C ARG A 26 -11.10 1.74 18.47
N THR A 27 -11.92 1.71 19.51
CA THR A 27 -12.36 0.44 20.09
C THR A 27 -13.00 -0.37 18.96
N PRO A 28 -12.41 -1.49 18.53
CA PRO A 28 -13.09 -2.34 17.57
C PRO A 28 -14.43 -2.75 18.21
N ALA A 29 -15.51 -2.77 17.44
CA ALA A 29 -16.76 -3.37 17.90
C ALA A 29 -16.45 -4.85 18.15
N PHE A 30 -16.13 -5.17 19.39
CA PHE A 30 -15.61 -6.46 19.76
C PHE A 30 -16.79 -7.44 19.77
N SER A 31 -16.95 -8.18 18.67
CA SER A 31 -17.94 -9.27 18.53
C SER A 31 -17.48 -10.56 19.23
N GLY A 32 -16.58 -10.47 20.21
CA GLY A 32 -16.07 -11.59 20.99
C GLY A 32 -16.28 -11.33 22.48
N THR A 33 -16.22 -12.37 23.31
CA THR A 33 -16.33 -12.25 24.77
C THR A 33 -15.06 -11.62 25.33
N ALA A 34 -15.17 -10.51 26.09
CA ALA A 34 -14.03 -9.81 26.64
C ALA A 34 -13.23 -10.73 27.56
N ILE A 35 -12.00 -11.06 27.19
CA ILE A 35 -11.09 -11.82 28.06
C ILE A 35 -10.49 -10.82 29.03
N SER A 36 -10.95 -10.87 30.28
CA SER A 36 -10.36 -10.15 31.40
C SER A 36 -8.96 -10.73 31.67
N VAL A 37 -7.91 -9.98 31.36
CA VAL A 37 -6.53 -10.28 31.76
C VAL A 37 -6.31 -9.87 33.21
N ALA A 38 -7.06 -10.49 34.11
CA ALA A 38 -6.88 -10.43 35.55
C ALA A 38 -7.23 -11.79 36.15
N SER A 39 -6.40 -12.80 35.88
CA SER A 39 -6.16 -13.94 36.79
C SER A 39 -5.00 -14.77 36.25
N HIS A 40 -4.07 -15.11 37.14
CA HIS A 40 -3.13 -16.19 36.94
C HIS A 40 -3.92 -17.52 36.95
N ASP A 41 -3.34 -18.52 36.29
CA ASP A 41 -3.67 -19.94 36.27
C ASP A 41 -4.70 -20.51 35.27
N ALA A 42 -4.17 -21.51 34.57
CA ALA A 42 -4.81 -22.70 34.02
C ALA A 42 -5.29 -22.72 32.55
N ALA A 43 -4.68 -23.70 31.85
CA ALA A 43 -5.26 -24.57 30.82
C ALA A 43 -5.11 -24.16 29.34
N PHE A 44 -3.95 -24.53 28.79
CA PHE A 44 -3.77 -24.90 27.39
C PHE A 44 -4.69 -26.06 26.98
N LYS A 45 -5.42 -25.92 25.86
CA LYS A 45 -5.53 -26.89 24.73
C LYS A 45 -6.67 -26.52 23.77
N ALA A 46 -6.37 -26.55 22.46
CA ALA A 46 -7.19 -26.98 21.31
C ALA A 46 -6.60 -26.30 20.05
N ASP A 47 -5.69 -26.96 19.34
CA ASP A 47 -5.89 -27.95 18.26
C ASP A 47 -6.06 -27.33 16.87
N LYS A 48 -5.36 -27.96 15.94
CA LYS A 48 -4.92 -27.55 14.61
C LYS A 48 -5.88 -28.16 13.59
N LEU A 49 -6.42 -27.37 12.66
CA LEU A 49 -6.95 -27.90 11.40
C LEU A 49 -6.51 -27.05 10.20
N ASP A 50 -5.96 -27.80 9.25
CA ASP A 50 -5.37 -27.46 7.97
C ASP A 50 -6.43 -27.57 6.85
N ALA A 51 -6.05 -27.05 5.68
CA ALA A 51 -6.52 -27.38 4.33
C ALA A 51 -7.58 -26.48 3.67
N SER A 52 -7.04 -25.59 2.83
CA SER A 52 -7.21 -25.56 1.37
C SER A 52 -8.51 -25.06 0.71
N GLU A 53 -8.26 -24.20 -0.29
CA GLU A 53 -9.00 -24.02 -1.55
C GLU A 53 -10.31 -23.18 -1.55
N SER A 54 -10.24 -22.00 -2.16
CA SER A 54 -10.92 -21.73 -3.44
C SER A 54 -10.69 -20.28 -3.90
N PHE A 55 -9.84 -20.11 -4.91
CA PHE A 55 -9.66 -18.85 -5.63
C PHE A 55 -10.87 -18.58 -6.54
N LYS A 56 -11.72 -17.62 -6.15
CA LYS A 56 -12.68 -17.01 -7.09
C LYS A 56 -12.09 -15.71 -7.65
N PRO A 57 -11.99 -15.53 -8.98
CA PRO A 57 -11.58 -14.25 -9.54
C PRO A 57 -12.66 -13.22 -9.25
N ARG A 58 -12.36 -12.27 -8.37
CA ARG A 58 -13.24 -11.16 -8.03
C ARG A 58 -13.29 -10.22 -9.24
N GLY A 59 -14.34 -10.40 -10.05
CA GLY A 59 -14.72 -9.44 -11.09
C GLY A 59 -14.70 -8.02 -10.52
N LYS A 60 -14.10 -7.09 -11.26
CA LYS A 60 -14.10 -5.67 -10.91
C LYS A 60 -15.54 -5.18 -10.94
N ILE A 61 -16.20 -5.15 -9.78
CA ILE A 61 -17.46 -4.45 -9.60
C ILE A 61 -17.13 -2.98 -9.90
N ALA A 62 -17.68 -2.47 -11.01
CA ALA A 62 -17.61 -1.07 -11.38
C ALA A 62 -18.32 -0.27 -10.28
N GLY A 63 -17.56 0.16 -9.28
CA GLY A 63 -18.03 1.11 -8.28
C GLY A 63 -18.38 2.46 -8.94
N PRO A 64 -19.13 3.32 -8.24
CA PRO A 64 -19.56 4.61 -8.77
C PRO A 64 -18.35 5.39 -9.29
N MET A 65 -18.47 5.90 -10.51
CA MET A 65 -17.44 6.67 -11.21
C MET A 65 -16.93 7.76 -10.26
N LYS A 66 -15.73 7.54 -9.71
CA LYS A 66 -15.09 8.52 -8.84
C LYS A 66 -14.88 9.78 -9.67
N ALA A 67 -15.21 10.93 -9.08
CA ALA A 67 -14.95 12.23 -9.69
C ALA A 67 -13.53 12.29 -10.27
N PRO A 68 -13.33 12.93 -11.44
CA PRO A 68 -12.04 12.97 -12.11
C PRO A 68 -10.99 13.52 -11.16
N LYS A 69 -10.08 12.63 -10.73
CA LYS A 69 -9.00 12.99 -9.83
C LYS A 69 -7.91 13.67 -10.65
N VAL A 70 -7.58 14.91 -10.29
CA VAL A 70 -6.45 15.64 -10.89
C VAL A 70 -5.19 14.79 -10.68
N PRO A 71 -4.50 14.38 -11.76
CA PRO A 71 -3.27 13.60 -11.64
C PRO A 71 -2.17 14.46 -11.00
N ARG A 72 -1.25 13.79 -10.31
CA ARG A 72 -0.09 14.45 -9.71
C ARG A 72 0.83 14.93 -10.84
N PRO A 73 1.54 16.06 -10.68
CA PRO A 73 2.59 16.44 -11.63
C PRO A 73 3.65 15.33 -11.70
N PRO A 74 4.21 15.06 -12.89
CA PRO A 74 5.22 14.01 -13.06
C PRO A 74 6.54 14.42 -12.40
N ASN A 75 7.20 13.47 -11.74
CA ASN A 75 8.57 13.69 -11.25
C ASN A 75 9.59 13.42 -12.37
N ALA A 76 10.86 13.74 -12.11
CA ALA A 76 11.98 13.56 -13.05
C ALA A 76 12.06 12.14 -13.64
N PHE A 77 11.88 11.10 -12.82
CA PHE A 77 11.91 9.72 -13.28
C PHE A 77 10.70 9.36 -14.15
N ILE A 78 9.51 9.91 -13.87
CA ILE A 78 8.34 9.71 -14.72
C ILE A 78 8.58 10.30 -16.11
N LEU A 79 9.19 11.49 -16.20
CA LEU A 79 9.57 12.10 -17.49
C LEU A 79 10.62 11.27 -18.24
N TYR A 80 11.65 10.82 -17.54
CA TYR A 80 12.68 9.94 -18.11
C TYR A 80 12.07 8.65 -18.67
N ARG A 81 11.19 7.99 -17.90
CA ARG A 81 10.49 6.77 -18.31
C ARG A 81 9.61 7.02 -19.53
N GLN A 82 8.88 8.14 -19.59
CA GLN A 82 8.04 8.47 -20.74
C GLN A 82 8.84 8.52 -22.05
N HIS A 83 10.06 9.03 -22.01
CA HIS A 83 10.93 9.11 -23.19
C HIS A 83 11.53 7.75 -23.61
N HIS A 84 11.89 6.89 -22.65
CA HIS A 84 12.61 5.64 -22.93
C HIS A 84 11.72 4.40 -23.04
N HIS A 85 10.55 4.41 -22.41
CA HIS A 85 9.62 3.28 -22.39
C HIS A 85 9.16 2.85 -23.79
N PRO A 86 8.81 3.74 -24.73
CA PRO A 86 8.42 3.33 -26.09
C PRO A 86 9.53 2.55 -26.79
N LYS A 87 10.78 2.99 -26.66
CA LYS A 87 11.96 2.32 -27.27
C LYS A 87 12.13 0.90 -26.76
N ILE A 88 11.95 0.68 -25.45
CA ILE A 88 12.05 -0.65 -24.85
C ILE A 88 10.83 -1.50 -25.23
N LYS A 89 9.63 -0.93 -25.29
CA LYS A 89 8.42 -1.67 -25.66
C LYS A 89 8.43 -2.10 -27.13
N GLU A 90 9.03 -1.30 -28.01
CA GLU A 90 9.26 -1.65 -29.41
C GLU A 90 10.32 -2.75 -29.57
N ALA A 91 11.42 -2.67 -28.81
CA ALA A 91 12.46 -3.70 -28.83
C ALA A 91 12.02 -5.02 -28.18
N TYR A 92 11.17 -4.95 -27.14
CA TYR A 92 10.70 -6.08 -26.35
C TYR A 92 9.17 -6.01 -26.18
N PRO A 93 8.39 -6.33 -27.23
CA PRO A 93 6.93 -6.27 -27.16
C PRO A 93 6.35 -7.25 -26.13
N ASP A 94 7.03 -8.36 -25.89
CA ASP A 94 6.61 -9.41 -24.95
C ASP A 94 6.82 -9.04 -23.48
N PHE A 95 7.62 -8.00 -23.19
CA PHE A 95 7.91 -7.64 -21.81
C PHE A 95 6.71 -6.99 -21.14
N SER A 96 6.46 -7.40 -19.89
CA SER A 96 5.47 -6.77 -19.05
C SER A 96 5.89 -5.34 -18.71
N ASN A 97 4.92 -4.45 -18.51
CA ASN A 97 5.18 -3.09 -18.05
C ASN A 97 5.94 -3.07 -16.72
N ASN A 98 5.78 -4.11 -15.90
CA ASN A 98 6.56 -4.28 -14.67
C ASN A 98 8.05 -4.46 -14.96
N ASP A 99 8.38 -5.34 -15.90
CA ASP A 99 9.78 -5.66 -16.25
C ASP A 99 10.47 -4.46 -16.88
N ILE A 100 9.76 -3.74 -17.76
CA ILE A 100 10.24 -2.48 -18.35
C ILE A 100 10.49 -1.43 -17.26
N SER A 101 9.61 -1.34 -16.26
CA SER A 101 9.76 -0.39 -15.15
C SER A 101 10.97 -0.73 -14.27
N ILE A 102 11.23 -2.02 -14.02
CA ILE A 102 12.41 -2.48 -13.28
C ILE A 102 13.68 -2.15 -14.06
N MET A 103 13.71 -2.42 -15.36
CA MET A 103 14.85 -2.13 -16.22
C MET A 103 15.16 -0.63 -16.26
N LEU A 104 14.15 0.21 -16.50
CA LEU A 104 14.31 1.67 -16.52
C LEU A 104 14.69 2.24 -15.16
N GLY A 105 14.23 1.64 -14.06
CA GLY A 105 14.64 2.03 -12.71
C GLY A 105 16.14 1.79 -12.47
N LYS A 106 16.68 0.66 -12.97
CA LYS A 106 18.12 0.38 -12.93
C LYS A 106 18.89 1.34 -13.82
N GLN A 107 18.44 1.53 -15.06
CA GLN A 107 19.08 2.45 -16.01
C GLN A 107 19.12 3.88 -15.47
N TRP A 108 18.02 4.37 -14.89
CA TRP A 108 17.97 5.68 -14.24
C TRP A 108 18.93 5.80 -13.06
N LYS A 109 19.13 4.73 -12.28
CA LYS A 109 20.09 4.75 -11.17
C LYS A 109 21.53 4.93 -11.68
N ASP A 110 21.86 4.25 -12.78
CA ASP A 110 23.20 4.24 -13.36
C ASP A 110 23.44 5.37 -14.38
N GLU A 111 22.39 6.13 -14.73
CA GLU A 111 22.44 7.25 -15.68
C GLU A 111 23.35 8.39 -15.18
N ALA A 112 23.95 9.12 -16.12
CA ALA A 112 24.79 10.28 -15.83
C ALA A 112 24.05 11.37 -15.05
N GLU A 113 24.78 12.08 -14.17
CA GLU A 113 24.16 13.08 -13.29
C GLU A 113 23.67 14.30 -14.07
N GLU A 114 24.30 14.61 -15.21
CA GLU A 114 23.88 15.65 -16.15
C GLU A 114 22.48 15.37 -16.70
N VAL A 115 22.23 14.13 -17.13
CA VAL A 115 20.93 13.70 -17.64
C VAL A 115 19.90 13.74 -16.51
N LYS A 116 20.26 13.25 -15.32
CA LYS A 116 19.37 13.33 -14.15
C LYS A 116 19.01 14.77 -13.81
N SER A 117 19.97 15.69 -13.87
CA SER A 117 19.75 17.11 -13.62
C SER A 117 18.83 17.73 -14.67
N GLN A 118 18.99 17.41 -15.95
CA GLN A 118 18.08 17.87 -17.00
C GLN A 118 16.62 17.47 -16.70
N PHE A 119 16.38 16.20 -16.36
CA PHE A 119 15.03 15.73 -16.04
C PHE A 119 14.50 16.26 -14.70
N ARG A 120 15.38 16.60 -13.74
CA ARG A 120 14.97 17.32 -12.52
C ARG A 120 14.52 18.74 -12.84
N ASN A 121 15.27 19.47 -13.66
CA ASN A 121 14.91 20.82 -14.08
C ASN A 121 13.62 20.85 -14.91
N LEU A 122 13.32 19.78 -15.66
CA LEU A 122 12.05 19.63 -16.38
C LEU A 122 10.85 19.30 -15.47
N ALA A 123 11.10 18.79 -14.26
CA ALA A 123 10.06 18.37 -13.32
C ALA A 123 9.78 19.40 -12.21
N GLU A 124 10.59 20.46 -12.14
CA GLU A 124 10.44 21.61 -11.24
C GLU A 124 9.48 22.64 -11.82
#